data_AF-A0A970UEH2-F1
#
_entry.id   AF-A0A970UEH2-F1
#
_cell.length_a   1.000
_cell.length_b   1.000
_cell.length_c   1.000
_cell.angle_alpha   90.00
_cell.angle_beta   90.00
_cell.angle_gamma   90.00
#
_symmetry.space_group_name_H-M   'P 1'
#
loop_
_entity.id
_entity.type
_entity.pdbx_description
1 polymer ?
#
loop_
_entity_poly.entity_id
_entity_poly.type
_entity_poly.pdbx_seq_one_letter_code
_entity_poly.pdbx_strand_id
1 'polypeptide(L)'
;MKIKAYAASAADARMAGTPMPVMSSAGSGNHGVTAILPVAVCAAHYKKEREETAKAIAFSHLATSYVKSRTGRLSPTCGCTVAAGAGAAAGITYLMTKDAEKAAEAMLLILGNLAGMMCDGAKYTCALKVGTGAIEAYHAALIVMGGHHPEAQGLVGHNLENTVDNMVTVSKNGMENLDRAIIEVINQRFA
;
A
#
# COMPACT_ATOMS: atom_id res chain seq x y z
N MET A 1 -15.63 -7.09 1.52
CA MET A 1 -15.17 -8.01 0.43
C MET A 1 -14.85 -7.32 -0.89
N LYS A 2 -15.77 -6.57 -1.55
CA LYS A 2 -15.57 -6.04 -2.93
C LYS A 2 -14.19 -5.40 -3.20
N ILE A 3 -13.69 -4.57 -2.29
CA ILE A 3 -12.37 -3.93 -2.37
C ILE A 3 -11.23 -4.95 -2.60
N LYS A 4 -11.15 -5.99 -1.75
CA LYS A 4 -10.16 -7.08 -1.87
C LYS A 4 -10.27 -7.79 -3.21
N ALA A 5 -11.49 -8.14 -3.61
CA ALA A 5 -11.75 -8.87 -4.84
C ALA A 5 -11.30 -8.07 -6.08
N TYR A 6 -11.71 -6.81 -6.20
CA TYR A 6 -11.40 -5.99 -7.38
C TYR A 6 -9.90 -5.69 -7.48
N ALA A 7 -9.25 -5.34 -6.37
CA ALA A 7 -7.81 -5.10 -6.34
C ALA A 7 -7.00 -6.37 -6.65
N ALA A 8 -7.39 -7.52 -6.09
CA ALA A 8 -6.75 -8.80 -6.38
C ALA A 8 -6.93 -9.20 -7.85
N SER A 9 -8.16 -9.19 -8.39
CA SER A 9 -8.43 -9.58 -9.78
C SER A 9 -7.73 -8.67 -10.81
N ALA A 10 -7.65 -7.37 -10.56
CA ALA A 10 -6.92 -6.44 -11.43
C ALA A 10 -5.40 -6.70 -11.41
N ALA A 11 -4.84 -7.01 -10.24
CA ALA A 11 -3.44 -7.40 -10.13
C ALA A 11 -3.18 -8.79 -10.75
N ASP A 12 -4.09 -9.76 -10.59
CA ASP A 12 -3.97 -11.11 -11.15
C ASP A 12 -4.01 -11.09 -12.68
N ALA A 13 -4.99 -10.42 -13.28
CA ALA A 13 -5.06 -10.23 -14.73
C ALA A 13 -3.79 -9.56 -15.28
N ARG A 14 -3.23 -8.57 -14.56
CA ARG A 14 -1.94 -7.96 -14.90
C ARG A 14 -0.77 -8.95 -14.77
N MET A 15 -0.76 -9.82 -13.75
CA MET A 15 0.31 -10.81 -13.57
C MET A 15 0.22 -11.98 -14.56
N ALA A 16 -0.97 -12.26 -15.08
CA ALA A 16 -1.20 -13.17 -16.20
C ALA A 16 -0.84 -12.58 -17.58
N GLY A 17 -0.40 -11.31 -17.64
CA GLY A 17 -0.01 -10.65 -18.89
C GLY A 17 -1.18 -10.15 -19.76
N THR A 18 -2.38 -10.00 -19.19
CA THR A 18 -3.56 -9.52 -19.93
C THR A 18 -3.30 -8.13 -20.53
N PRO A 19 -3.61 -7.87 -21.82
CA PRO A 19 -3.27 -6.63 -22.52
C PRO A 19 -4.21 -5.45 -22.18
N MET A 20 -4.52 -5.25 -20.89
CA MET A 20 -5.28 -4.09 -20.40
C MET A 20 -4.32 -3.00 -19.88
N PRO A 21 -4.59 -1.71 -20.16
CA PRO A 21 -3.79 -0.61 -19.63
C PRO A 21 -3.96 -0.49 -18.10
N VAL A 22 -2.89 -0.11 -17.42
CA VAL A 22 -2.88 0.16 -15.98
C VAL A 22 -2.19 1.49 -15.71
N MET A 23 -2.85 2.37 -14.95
CA MET A 23 -2.18 3.58 -14.45
C MET A 23 -1.19 3.16 -13.36
N SER A 24 0.06 3.58 -13.46
CA SER A 24 1.08 3.25 -12.46
C SER A 24 1.12 4.27 -11.33
N SER A 25 1.65 3.87 -10.18
CA SER A 25 2.03 4.80 -9.10
C SER A 25 3.44 4.48 -8.63
N ALA A 26 4.26 5.52 -8.41
CA ALA A 26 5.67 5.40 -8.03
C ALA A 26 6.42 4.28 -8.81
N GLY A 27 6.26 4.25 -10.13
CA GLY A 27 6.95 3.32 -11.04
C GLY A 27 6.33 1.91 -11.20
N SER A 28 5.21 1.56 -10.54
CA SER A 28 4.61 0.22 -10.64
C SER A 28 3.10 0.24 -10.93
N GLY A 29 2.66 -0.65 -11.81
CA GLY A 29 1.24 -0.87 -12.09
C GLY A 29 0.48 -1.43 -10.88
N ASN A 30 1.07 -2.34 -10.11
CA ASN A 30 0.40 -2.90 -8.92
C ASN A 30 0.31 -1.87 -7.77
N HIS A 31 1.24 -0.91 -7.67
CA HIS A 31 1.06 0.23 -6.77
C HIS A 31 -0.14 1.09 -7.21
N GLY A 32 -0.33 1.30 -8.53
CA GLY A 32 -1.49 2.00 -9.05
C GLY A 32 -2.81 1.27 -8.78
N VAL A 33 -2.84 -0.06 -8.94
CA VAL A 33 -4.00 -0.89 -8.57
C VAL A 33 -4.37 -0.70 -7.09
N THR A 34 -3.41 -0.80 -6.15
CA THR A 34 -3.70 -0.56 -4.72
C THR A 34 -4.05 0.90 -4.44
N ALA A 35 -3.39 1.88 -5.07
CA ALA A 35 -3.63 3.30 -4.79
C ALA A 35 -4.99 3.80 -5.32
N ILE A 36 -5.50 3.24 -6.43
CA ILE A 36 -6.68 3.73 -7.14
C ILE A 36 -7.94 2.93 -6.78
N LEU A 37 -7.93 1.60 -6.94
CA LEU A 37 -9.16 0.80 -6.89
C LEU A 37 -9.86 0.78 -5.53
N PRO A 38 -9.17 0.68 -4.38
CA PRO A 38 -9.81 0.76 -3.06
C PRO A 38 -10.51 2.10 -2.83
N VAL A 39 -9.85 3.21 -3.17
CA VAL A 39 -10.41 4.56 -3.07
C VAL A 39 -11.63 4.71 -3.98
N ALA A 40 -11.54 4.26 -5.24
CA ALA A 40 -12.64 4.32 -6.21
C ALA A 40 -13.84 3.43 -5.81
N VAL A 41 -13.60 2.23 -5.26
CA VAL A 41 -14.66 1.33 -4.78
C VAL A 41 -15.34 1.90 -3.52
N CYS A 42 -14.58 2.51 -2.60
CA CYS A 42 -15.14 3.26 -1.49
C CYS A 42 -15.99 4.45 -1.97
N ALA A 43 -15.47 5.25 -2.91
CA ALA A 43 -16.20 6.38 -3.48
C ALA A 43 -17.53 5.97 -4.11
N ALA A 44 -17.53 4.93 -4.95
CA ALA A 44 -18.74 4.39 -5.55
C ALA A 44 -19.73 3.82 -4.51
N HIS A 45 -19.23 3.21 -3.42
CA HIS A 45 -20.08 2.70 -2.34
C HIS A 45 -20.76 3.82 -1.54
N TYR A 46 -20.00 4.86 -1.16
CA TYR A 46 -20.48 6.00 -0.39
C TYR A 46 -21.08 7.13 -1.27
N LYS A 47 -21.32 6.85 -2.57
CA LYS A 47 -21.90 7.80 -3.56
C LYS A 47 -21.18 9.15 -3.59
N LYS A 48 -19.85 9.12 -3.52
CA LYS A 48 -18.99 10.30 -3.52
C LYS A 48 -18.87 10.92 -4.91
N GLU A 49 -18.75 12.24 -4.95
CA GLU A 49 -18.72 12.97 -6.22
C GLU A 49 -17.43 12.71 -7.03
N ARG A 50 -17.50 12.94 -8.35
CA ARG A 50 -16.36 12.71 -9.25
C ARG A 50 -15.13 13.52 -8.82
N GLU A 51 -15.33 14.75 -8.35
CA GLU A 51 -14.25 15.61 -7.87
C GLU A 51 -13.68 15.15 -6.52
N GLU A 52 -14.52 14.77 -5.56
CA GLU A 52 -14.07 14.17 -4.29
C GLU A 52 -13.23 12.91 -4.54
N THR A 53 -13.68 12.07 -5.46
CA THR A 53 -13.03 10.82 -5.86
C THR A 53 -11.66 11.09 -6.48
N ALA A 54 -11.58 12.05 -7.41
CA ALA A 54 -10.32 12.45 -8.04
C ALA A 54 -9.32 13.03 -7.01
N LYS A 55 -9.78 13.90 -6.11
CA LYS A 55 -8.96 14.47 -5.02
C LYS A 55 -8.42 13.38 -4.09
N ALA A 56 -9.25 12.41 -3.70
CA ALA A 56 -8.83 11.29 -2.85
C ALA A 56 -7.81 10.35 -3.53
N ILE A 57 -7.99 10.06 -4.83
CA ILE A 57 -7.03 9.26 -5.61
C ILE A 57 -5.70 10.01 -5.77
N ALA A 58 -5.73 11.33 -6.01
CA ALA A 58 -4.53 12.15 -6.03
C ALA A 58 -3.81 12.14 -4.67
N PHE A 59 -4.54 12.26 -3.56
CA PHE A 59 -3.98 12.15 -2.20
C PHE A 59 -3.31 10.78 -1.96
N SER A 60 -3.96 9.69 -2.39
CA SER A 60 -3.41 8.33 -2.35
C SER A 60 -2.10 8.18 -3.15
N HIS A 61 -2.02 8.78 -4.34
CA HIS A 61 -0.79 8.80 -5.13
C HIS A 61 0.33 9.62 -4.46
N LEU A 62 0.02 10.78 -3.87
CA LEU A 62 0.98 11.59 -3.12
C LEU A 62 1.53 10.82 -1.90
N ALA A 63 0.66 10.22 -1.10
CA ALA A 63 1.03 9.39 0.05
C ALA A 63 1.84 8.14 -0.35
N THR A 64 1.46 7.47 -1.44
CA THR A 64 2.25 6.35 -2.02
C THR A 64 3.65 6.82 -2.43
N SER A 65 3.74 8.00 -3.07
CA SER A 65 4.99 8.60 -3.51
C SER A 65 5.86 9.05 -2.34
N TYR A 66 5.27 9.58 -1.26
CA TYR A 66 5.97 9.94 -0.01
C TYR A 66 6.67 8.73 0.62
N VAL A 67 6.01 7.57 0.68
CA VAL A 67 6.61 6.35 1.25
C VAL A 67 7.65 5.74 0.31
N LYS A 68 7.41 5.73 -1.02
CA LYS A 68 8.44 5.32 -2.00
C LYS A 68 9.65 6.26 -2.00
N SER A 69 9.41 7.55 -1.76
CA SER A 69 10.26 8.59 -1.18
C SER A 69 11.51 8.07 -0.47
N ARG A 70 11.34 7.67 0.80
CA ARG A 70 12.43 7.22 1.68
C ARG A 70 12.83 5.74 1.48
N THR A 71 11.90 4.88 1.04
CA THR A 71 12.17 3.43 0.87
C THR A 71 12.95 3.08 -0.40
N GLY A 72 13.21 4.04 -1.29
CA GLY A 72 14.09 3.86 -2.44
C GLY A 72 13.47 3.11 -3.64
N ARG A 73 14.20 3.08 -4.76
CA ARG A 73 13.74 2.49 -6.04
C ARG A 73 13.68 0.96 -6.00
N LEU A 74 14.65 0.33 -5.36
CA LEU A 74 14.64 -1.07 -4.94
C LEU A 74 14.39 -1.09 -3.42
N SER A 75 13.63 -2.08 -2.94
CA SER A 75 13.40 -2.31 -1.52
C SER A 75 12.97 -3.76 -1.30
N PRO A 76 13.45 -4.43 -0.25
CA PRO A 76 13.00 -5.78 0.11
C PRO A 76 11.55 -5.82 0.60
N THR A 77 10.91 -4.67 0.85
CA THR A 77 9.49 -4.58 1.28
C THR A 77 8.53 -4.40 0.09
N CYS A 78 7.34 -4.98 0.19
CA CYS A 78 6.35 -4.98 -0.88
C CYS A 78 5.66 -3.61 -0.98
N GLY A 79 6.16 -2.76 -1.89
CA GLY A 79 5.57 -1.44 -2.16
C GLY A 79 4.09 -1.46 -2.56
N CYS A 80 3.55 -2.61 -2.99
CA CYS A 80 2.14 -2.80 -3.30
C CYS A 80 1.22 -2.85 -2.07
N THR A 81 1.75 -3.19 -0.89
CA THR A 81 0.99 -3.30 0.37
C THR A 81 1.45 -2.31 1.42
N VAL A 82 2.75 -2.04 1.47
CA VAL A 82 3.35 -1.05 2.37
C VAL A 82 3.07 0.36 1.86
N ALA A 83 3.77 0.79 0.80
CA ALA A 83 3.67 2.16 0.31
C ALA A 83 2.28 2.48 -0.31
N ALA A 84 1.80 1.63 -1.22
CA ALA A 84 0.54 1.84 -1.91
C ALA A 84 -0.69 1.44 -1.07
N GLY A 85 -0.53 0.59 -0.06
CA GLY A 85 -1.59 0.33 0.92
C GLY A 85 -1.73 1.49 1.91
N ALA A 86 -0.63 2.05 2.40
CA ALA A 86 -0.66 3.29 3.20
C ALA A 86 -1.27 4.45 2.38
N GLY A 87 -0.87 4.60 1.11
CA GLY A 87 -1.50 5.55 0.20
C GLY A 87 -3.00 5.33 0.01
N ALA A 88 -3.44 4.08 -0.17
CA ALA A 88 -4.85 3.75 -0.25
C ALA A 88 -5.61 4.08 1.04
N ALA A 89 -5.02 3.83 2.22
CA ALA A 89 -5.61 4.18 3.51
C ALA A 89 -5.78 5.69 3.64
N ALA A 90 -4.72 6.46 3.34
CA ALA A 90 -4.75 7.92 3.30
C ALA A 90 -5.85 8.45 2.37
N GLY A 91 -5.96 7.89 1.16
CA GLY A 91 -7.00 8.24 0.19
C GLY A 91 -8.42 7.91 0.65
N ILE A 92 -8.65 6.73 1.22
CA ILE A 92 -9.97 6.34 1.76
C ILE A 92 -10.35 7.22 2.94
N THR A 93 -9.45 7.44 3.90
CA THR A 93 -9.74 8.30 5.06
C THR A 93 -10.03 9.72 4.60
N TYR A 94 -9.16 10.34 3.80
CA TYR A 94 -9.36 11.69 3.30
C TYR A 94 -10.65 11.84 2.47
N LEU A 95 -11.03 10.83 1.68
CA LEU A 95 -12.31 10.80 0.97
C LEU A 95 -13.51 10.97 1.91
N MET A 96 -13.46 10.35 3.09
CA MET A 96 -14.54 10.30 4.06
C MET A 96 -14.52 11.48 5.04
N THR A 97 -13.35 11.88 5.53
CA THR A 97 -13.18 12.89 6.59
C THR A 97 -12.85 14.30 6.08
N LYS A 98 -12.24 14.42 4.89
CA LYS A 98 -11.53 15.63 4.40
C LYS A 98 -10.35 16.07 5.28
N ASP A 99 -9.93 15.21 6.19
CA ASP A 99 -8.93 15.45 7.23
C ASP A 99 -7.62 14.75 6.85
N ALA A 100 -6.53 15.53 6.76
CA ALA A 100 -5.21 15.06 6.37
C ALA A 100 -4.41 14.44 7.54
N GLU A 101 -4.71 14.82 8.78
CA GLU A 101 -4.06 14.27 9.97
C GLU A 101 -4.57 12.84 10.18
N LYS A 102 -5.89 12.64 10.12
CA LYS A 102 -6.51 11.30 10.11
C LYS A 102 -6.07 10.44 8.92
N ALA A 103 -5.78 11.06 7.78
CA ALA A 103 -5.22 10.34 6.64
C ALA A 103 -3.78 9.85 6.92
N ALA A 104 -2.96 10.62 7.64
CA ALA A 104 -1.64 10.20 8.10
C ALA A 104 -1.72 9.11 9.19
N GLU A 105 -2.66 9.20 10.14
CA GLU A 105 -2.93 8.15 11.13
C GLU A 105 -3.31 6.83 10.48
N ALA A 106 -4.13 6.86 9.43
CA ALA A 106 -4.45 5.67 8.65
C ALA A 106 -3.24 5.10 7.90
N MET A 107 -2.24 5.92 7.54
CA MET A 107 -0.95 5.43 7.05
C MET A 107 -0.14 4.74 8.15
N LEU A 108 -0.09 5.31 9.37
CA LEU A 108 0.63 4.73 10.51
C LEU A 108 0.19 3.28 10.79
N LEU A 109 -1.12 3.04 10.79
CA LEU A 109 -1.71 1.70 10.95
C LEU A 109 -1.21 0.72 9.88
N ILE A 110 -1.14 1.12 8.60
CA ILE A 110 -0.66 0.23 7.53
C ILE A 110 0.84 0.00 7.58
N LEU A 111 1.62 1.03 7.91
CA LEU A 111 3.07 0.91 8.05
C LEU A 111 3.42 -0.03 9.22
N GLY A 112 2.74 0.09 10.36
CA GLY A 112 2.90 -0.84 11.48
C GLY A 112 2.46 -2.28 11.16
N ASN A 113 1.31 -2.45 10.49
CA ASN A 113 0.72 -3.76 10.15
C ASN A 113 1.52 -4.52 9.08
N LEU A 114 1.91 -3.84 7.98
CA LEU A 114 2.35 -4.52 6.75
C LEU A 114 3.84 -4.37 6.39
N ALA A 115 4.63 -3.57 7.11
CA ALA A 115 6.04 -3.28 6.78
C ALA A 115 6.90 -4.53 6.49
N GLY A 116 6.72 -5.61 7.26
CA GLY A 116 7.48 -6.85 7.10
C GLY A 116 7.14 -7.68 5.85
N MET A 117 6.13 -7.30 5.05
CA MET A 117 5.72 -8.07 3.89
C MET A 117 6.76 -7.94 2.76
N MET A 118 7.58 -8.97 2.56
CA MET A 118 8.66 -8.98 1.56
C MET A 118 8.22 -8.85 0.09
N CYS A 119 9.09 -8.29 -0.74
CA CYS A 119 8.95 -8.19 -2.20
C CYS A 119 9.78 -9.28 -2.91
N ASP A 120 9.14 -10.39 -3.22
CA ASP A 120 9.74 -11.60 -3.79
C ASP A 120 9.47 -11.73 -5.31
N GLY A 121 9.46 -10.60 -6.02
CA GLY A 121 9.26 -10.54 -7.48
C GLY A 121 7.81 -10.69 -7.99
N ALA A 122 7.67 -10.46 -9.28
CA ALA A 122 6.40 -10.42 -10.02
C ALA A 122 5.88 -11.84 -10.34
N LYS A 123 4.69 -12.20 -9.81
CA LYS A 123 4.00 -13.51 -9.98
C LYS A 123 2.55 -13.45 -9.47
N TYR A 124 1.75 -14.47 -9.75
CA TYR A 124 0.32 -14.58 -9.35
C TYR A 124 0.03 -14.24 -7.88
N THR A 125 0.83 -14.72 -6.91
CA THR A 125 0.59 -14.41 -5.48
C THR A 125 0.75 -12.93 -5.11
N CYS A 126 1.26 -12.08 -6.01
CA CYS A 126 1.20 -10.63 -5.87
C CYS A 126 -0.24 -10.10 -5.87
N ALA A 127 -1.18 -10.79 -6.53
CA ALA A 127 -2.62 -10.48 -6.46
C ALA A 127 -3.17 -10.62 -5.03
N LEU A 128 -2.75 -11.67 -4.29
CA LEU A 128 -3.11 -11.86 -2.89
C LEU A 128 -2.50 -10.75 -2.01
N LYS A 129 -1.24 -10.35 -2.26
CA LYS A 129 -0.60 -9.23 -1.57
C LYS A 129 -1.38 -7.93 -1.82
N VAL A 130 -1.60 -7.54 -3.07
CA VAL A 130 -2.41 -6.36 -3.46
C VAL A 130 -3.80 -6.39 -2.81
N GLY A 131 -4.50 -7.52 -2.86
CA GLY A 131 -5.81 -7.69 -2.24
C GLY A 131 -5.80 -7.55 -0.70
N THR A 132 -4.71 -7.93 -0.03
CA THR A 132 -4.52 -7.69 1.40
C THR A 132 -4.25 -6.22 1.69
N GLY A 133 -3.29 -5.58 1.01
CA GLY A 133 -3.03 -4.14 1.18
C GLY A 133 -4.28 -3.27 0.91
N ALA A 134 -5.08 -3.66 -0.08
CA ALA A 134 -6.34 -3.01 -0.43
C ALA A 134 -7.43 -3.11 0.66
N ILE A 135 -7.57 -4.24 1.37
CA ILE A 135 -8.58 -4.38 2.41
C ILE A 135 -8.13 -3.81 3.75
N GLU A 136 -6.85 -3.97 4.09
CA GLU A 136 -6.29 -3.39 5.31
C GLU A 136 -6.33 -1.86 5.25
N ALA A 137 -6.11 -1.26 4.08
CA ALA A 137 -6.31 0.17 3.85
C ALA A 137 -7.73 0.66 4.22
N TYR A 138 -8.76 -0.15 3.96
CA TYR A 138 -10.13 0.14 4.36
C TYR A 138 -10.36 -0.06 5.86
N HIS A 139 -9.77 -1.11 6.45
CA HIS A 139 -9.83 -1.32 7.90
C HIS A 139 -9.15 -0.18 8.69
N ALA A 140 -7.95 0.26 8.27
CA ALA A 140 -7.26 1.39 8.87
C ALA A 140 -8.08 2.70 8.81
N ALA A 141 -8.74 2.96 7.67
CA ALA A 141 -9.65 4.09 7.54
C ALA A 141 -10.86 3.99 8.49
N LEU A 142 -11.48 2.80 8.63
CA LEU A 142 -12.58 2.60 9.57
C LEU A 142 -12.15 2.78 11.05
N ILE A 143 -10.96 2.32 11.42
CA ILE A 143 -10.40 2.46 12.78
C ILE A 143 -10.26 3.95 13.13
N VAL A 144 -9.62 4.74 12.27
CA VAL A 144 -9.44 6.20 12.50
C VAL A 144 -10.77 6.96 12.41
N MET A 145 -11.68 6.57 11.51
CA MET A 145 -13.04 7.13 11.48
C MET A 145 -13.85 6.81 12.75
N GLY A 146 -13.54 5.73 13.46
CA GLY A 146 -14.10 5.38 14.77
C GLY A 146 -13.54 6.20 15.93
N GLY A 147 -12.55 7.08 15.70
CA GLY A 147 -11.88 7.84 16.75
C GLY A 147 -10.75 7.08 17.46
N HIS A 148 -10.21 6.03 16.84
CA HIS A 148 -9.01 5.35 17.34
C HIS A 148 -7.76 5.91 16.66
N HIS A 149 -6.89 6.51 17.48
CA HIS A 149 -5.64 7.12 17.05
C HIS A 149 -4.46 6.17 17.36
N PRO A 150 -3.53 5.91 16.43
CA PRO A 150 -2.43 4.96 16.65
C PRO A 150 -1.33 5.56 17.54
N GLU A 151 -1.19 5.02 18.75
CA GLU A 151 -0.09 5.37 19.66
C GLU A 151 1.26 4.77 19.21
N ALA A 152 2.35 5.47 19.53
CA ALA A 152 3.71 5.07 19.18
C ALA A 152 4.12 3.75 19.86
N GLN A 153 4.28 2.68 19.08
CA GLN A 153 4.63 1.34 19.54
C GLN A 153 5.32 0.52 18.43
N GLY A 154 6.33 -0.26 18.80
CA GLY A 154 7.06 -1.13 17.87
C GLY A 154 7.71 -0.33 16.73
N LEU A 155 7.16 -0.47 15.50
CA LEU A 155 7.61 0.29 14.34
C LEU A 155 6.99 1.71 14.26
N VAL A 156 5.81 1.90 14.85
CA VAL A 156 5.05 3.15 14.81
C VAL A 156 5.71 4.16 15.75
N GLY A 157 6.20 5.26 15.20
CA GLY A 157 6.72 6.41 15.95
C GLY A 157 5.65 7.45 16.24
N HIS A 158 6.05 8.59 16.79
CA HIS A 158 5.14 9.68 17.18
C HIS A 158 4.48 10.44 16.01
N ASN A 159 4.89 10.17 14.77
CA ASN A 159 4.40 10.81 13.55
C ASN A 159 4.75 9.94 12.31
N LEU A 160 4.29 10.38 11.14
CA LEU A 160 4.49 9.67 9.87
C LEU A 160 5.96 9.60 9.46
N GLU A 161 6.68 10.70 9.60
CA GLU A 161 8.12 10.82 9.32
C GLU A 161 8.92 9.76 10.09
N ASN A 162 8.82 9.74 11.41
CA ASN A 162 9.52 8.80 12.28
C ASN A 162 9.11 7.35 12.00
N THR A 163 7.84 7.10 11.68
CA THR A 163 7.37 5.74 11.35
C THR A 163 7.94 5.23 10.03
N VAL A 164 8.04 6.09 9.00
CA VAL A 164 8.70 5.71 7.74
C VAL A 164 10.22 5.60 7.93
N ASP A 165 10.85 6.43 8.76
CA ASP A 165 12.29 6.32 9.06
C ASP A 165 12.63 5.05 9.88
N ASN A 166 11.79 4.67 10.85
CA ASN A 166 11.85 3.37 11.54
C ASN A 166 11.74 2.21 10.55
N MET A 167 10.72 2.23 9.69
CA MET A 167 10.51 1.23 8.65
C MET A 167 11.68 1.13 7.67
N VAL A 168 12.25 2.27 7.26
CA VAL A 168 13.41 2.32 6.35
C VAL A 168 14.66 1.79 7.04
N THR A 169 14.83 2.04 8.34
CA THR A 169 15.94 1.48 9.13
C THR A 169 15.84 -0.04 9.23
N VAL A 170 14.67 -0.59 9.56
CA VAL A 170 14.43 -2.04 9.57
C VAL A 170 14.56 -2.66 8.17
N SER A 171 14.01 -2.01 7.13
CA SER A 171 14.08 -2.48 5.74
C SER A 171 15.48 -2.43 5.14
N LYS A 172 16.39 -1.57 5.62
CA LYS A 172 17.78 -1.53 5.16
C LYS A 172 18.63 -2.50 5.97
N ASN A 173 18.63 -2.34 7.29
CA ASN A 173 19.60 -3.01 8.16
C ASN A 173 19.16 -4.44 8.51
N GLY A 174 17.86 -4.69 8.66
CA GLY A 174 17.30 -6.00 9.01
C GLY A 174 16.98 -6.91 7.82
N MET A 175 17.03 -6.38 6.59
CA MET A 175 16.68 -7.13 5.36
C MET A 175 17.75 -7.02 4.26
N GLU A 176 18.95 -6.54 4.57
CA GLU A 176 20.05 -6.29 3.61
C GLU A 176 20.33 -7.48 2.67
N ASN A 177 20.36 -8.70 3.24
CA ASN A 177 20.68 -9.92 2.51
C ASN A 177 19.44 -10.61 1.86
N LEU A 178 18.24 -10.03 1.95
CA LEU A 178 17.00 -10.70 1.55
C LEU A 178 16.92 -10.95 0.04
N ASP A 179 17.26 -9.95 -0.79
CA ASP A 179 17.23 -10.08 -2.25
C ASP A 179 18.18 -11.20 -2.72
N ARG A 180 19.34 -11.35 -2.07
CA ARG A 180 20.28 -12.45 -2.31
C ARG A 180 19.67 -13.81 -1.93
N ALA A 181 19.08 -13.94 -0.74
CA ALA A 181 18.44 -15.17 -0.31
C ALA A 181 17.26 -15.58 -1.22
N ILE A 182 16.49 -14.61 -1.74
CA ILE A 182 15.45 -14.84 -2.74
C ILE A 182 16.06 -15.39 -4.04
N ILE A 183 17.16 -14.80 -4.53
CA ILE A 183 17.84 -15.26 -5.74
C ILE A 183 18.41 -16.69 -5.56
N GLU A 184 18.99 -17.01 -4.41
CA GLU A 184 19.49 -18.35 -4.10
C GLU A 184 18.36 -19.39 -4.11
N VAL A 185 17.18 -19.07 -3.53
CA VAL A 185 15.96 -19.91 -3.57
C VAL A 185 15.32 -20.00 -4.97
N ILE A 186 15.56 -19.04 -5.86
CA ILE A 186 15.13 -19.10 -7.27
C ILE A 186 16.08 -20.00 -8.07
N ASN A 187 17.39 -19.83 -7.91
CA ASN A 187 18.40 -20.60 -8.63
C ASN A 187 18.32 -22.10 -8.30
N GLN A 188 18.00 -22.46 -7.05
CA GLN A 188 17.75 -23.85 -6.62
C GLN A 188 16.58 -24.56 -7.34
N ARG A 189 15.79 -23.85 -8.16
CA ARG A 189 14.69 -24.44 -8.96
C ARG A 189 15.11 -24.80 -10.39
N PHE A 190 16.33 -24.45 -10.77
CA PHE A 190 16.91 -24.62 -12.11
C PHE A 190 18.27 -25.34 -12.07
N ALA A 191 18.58 -25.97 -10.93
CA ALA A 191 19.76 -26.79 -10.67
C ALA A 191 19.35 -28.26 -10.51
#